data_AF-A0A554VJ88-F1
#
_entry.id   AF-A0A554VJ88-F1
#
_cell.length_a   1.000
_cell.length_b   1.000
_cell.length_c   1.000
_cell.angle_alpha   90.00
_cell.angle_beta   90.00
_cell.angle_gamma   90.00
#
_symmetry.space_group_name_H-M   'P 1'
#
loop_
_entity.id
_entity.type
_entity.pdbx_description
1 polymer ?
#
loop_
_entity_poly.entity_id
_entity_poly.type
_entity_poly.pdbx_seq_one_letter_code
_entity_poly.pdbx_strand_id
1 'polypeptide(L)'
;MEMTKTMWWVIGGAGVAGLGVGIYFFVKKRKTNKETSFMGMGNKGKPIKVTSGGKATPVTEPNWNAAFNMNYIKDVKKWLGRKRIKELSESAAKKYAIELNNAKGVFNDDEKAVERVFRSLQDKTQVASLSRAFYFNHGKKDMWQHLRSFLSDSEMKKLVKDPVRRLPNYRLA
;
A
#
# COMPACT_ATOMS: atom_id res chain seq x y z
N MET A 1 -18.97 -48.01 2.35
CA MET A 1 -20.41 -47.74 2.14
C MET A 1 -20.61 -46.23 2.10
N GLU A 2 -21.43 -45.82 1.16
CA GLU A 2 -21.71 -44.45 0.75
C GLU A 2 -22.65 -43.69 1.70
N MET A 3 -22.60 -42.34 1.60
CA MET A 3 -23.71 -41.36 1.69
C MET A 3 -24.62 -41.39 2.96
N THR A 4 -24.95 -40.31 3.67
CA THR A 4 -25.41 -38.97 3.23
C THR A 4 -25.96 -38.17 4.44
N LYS A 5 -26.16 -36.86 4.23
CA LYS A 5 -27.22 -35.95 4.79
C LYS A 5 -26.98 -35.16 6.09
N THR A 6 -26.56 -33.91 5.87
CA THR A 6 -27.21 -32.64 6.26
C THR A 6 -28.45 -32.66 7.17
N MET A 7 -28.42 -31.86 8.25
CA MET A 7 -29.52 -31.02 8.81
C MET A 7 -29.00 -30.40 10.13
N TRP A 8 -28.62 -29.12 10.17
CA TRP A 8 -29.45 -27.93 10.40
C TRP A 8 -30.41 -28.06 11.60
N TRP A 9 -30.05 -27.41 12.71
CA TRP A 9 -31.01 -26.93 13.71
C TRP A 9 -30.75 -25.44 14.00
N VAL A 10 -31.68 -24.63 13.51
CA VAL A 10 -31.92 -23.25 13.97
C VAL A 10 -32.64 -23.32 15.31
N ILE A 11 -32.04 -22.77 16.35
CA ILE A 11 -32.71 -22.33 17.58
C ILE A 11 -31.91 -21.08 17.97
N GLY A 12 -32.42 -19.86 17.93
CA GLY A 12 -33.72 -19.40 18.42
C GLY A 12 -33.39 -18.31 19.43
N GLY A 13 -33.52 -17.04 19.04
CA GLY A 13 -33.18 -15.90 19.88
C GLY A 13 -33.91 -14.66 19.40
N ALA A 14 -35.19 -14.57 19.76
CA ALA A 14 -36.01 -13.38 19.61
C ALA A 14 -35.60 -12.32 20.64
N GLY A 15 -35.59 -11.04 20.26
CA GLY A 15 -35.21 -9.95 21.17
C GLY A 15 -35.50 -8.54 20.65
N VAL A 16 -36.79 -8.22 20.55
CA VAL A 16 -37.40 -6.89 20.77
C VAL A 16 -37.18 -5.80 19.69
N ALA A 17 -38.30 -5.47 19.04
CA ALA A 17 -38.54 -4.27 18.26
C ALA A 17 -38.61 -3.02 19.18
N GLY A 18 -37.87 -1.98 18.83
CA GLY A 18 -38.01 -0.64 19.40
C GLY A 18 -38.28 0.36 18.29
N LEU A 19 -39.51 0.86 18.24
CA LEU A 19 -39.96 1.96 17.39
C LEU A 19 -39.34 3.27 17.89
N GLY A 20 -38.65 4.00 17.00
CA GLY A 20 -38.15 5.35 17.24
C GLY A 20 -38.23 6.19 15.96
N VAL A 21 -39.33 6.92 15.82
CA VAL A 21 -39.49 8.11 14.95
C VAL A 21 -38.60 9.23 15.56
N GLY A 22 -37.80 10.05 14.89
CA GLY A 22 -37.39 10.30 13.51
C GLY A 22 -36.94 11.78 13.45
N ILE A 23 -35.79 12.14 12.83
CA ILE A 23 -35.56 13.49 12.25
C ILE A 23 -34.70 13.33 10.99
N TYR A 24 -35.27 13.78 9.87
CA TYR A 24 -34.68 13.81 8.53
C TYR A 24 -33.99 15.17 8.34
N PHE A 25 -32.66 15.21 8.19
CA PHE A 25 -31.97 16.43 7.73
C PHE A 25 -31.62 16.29 6.25
N PHE A 26 -32.39 17.02 5.44
CA PHE A 26 -32.23 17.20 4.01
C PHE A 26 -31.27 18.37 3.75
N VAL A 27 -30.07 18.09 3.26
CA VAL A 27 -29.20 19.12 2.66
C VAL A 27 -28.83 18.67 1.25
N LYS A 28 -29.42 19.34 0.26
CA LYS A 28 -29.12 19.17 -1.17
C LYS A 28 -28.66 20.50 -1.77
N LYS A 29 -27.62 20.36 -2.62
CA LYS A 29 -27.09 21.21 -3.72
C LYS A 29 -25.69 21.77 -3.40
N ARG A 30 -24.69 21.73 -4.29
CA ARG A 30 -24.63 21.41 -5.74
C ARG A 30 -23.19 21.10 -6.17
N LYS A 31 -23.05 20.09 -7.04
CA LYS A 31 -22.04 19.82 -8.10
C LYS A 31 -20.73 20.65 -8.13
N THR A 32 -19.61 19.93 -8.19
CA THR A 32 -18.77 19.97 -9.41
C THR A 32 -18.19 18.58 -9.71
N ASN A 33 -18.47 18.16 -10.94
CA ASN A 33 -18.04 16.93 -11.57
C ASN A 33 -16.61 17.12 -12.08
N LYS A 34 -15.72 16.19 -11.77
CA LYS A 34 -14.61 15.73 -12.61
C LYS A 34 -14.05 14.48 -11.92
N GLU A 35 -14.80 13.40 -12.08
CA GLU A 35 -14.17 12.09 -12.12
C GLU A 35 -13.18 12.14 -13.29
N THR A 36 -11.90 12.18 -12.98
CA THR A 36 -10.85 11.92 -13.96
C THR A 36 -10.91 10.43 -14.26
N SER A 37 -11.75 10.10 -15.25
CA SER A 37 -11.74 8.86 -15.98
C SER A 37 -10.35 8.65 -16.59
N PHE A 38 -9.52 7.83 -15.94
CA PHE A 38 -8.45 7.12 -16.65
C PHE A 38 -9.05 5.80 -17.13
N MET A 39 -9.68 5.84 -18.30
CA MET A 39 -10.01 4.65 -19.08
C MET A 39 -8.88 4.42 -20.08
N GLY A 40 -8.21 3.27 -19.97
CA GLY A 40 -7.39 2.72 -21.05
C GLY A 40 -6.05 2.11 -20.62
N MET A 41 -6.07 0.94 -19.98
CA MET A 41 -5.39 -0.27 -20.51
C MET A 41 -5.67 -1.51 -19.62
N GLY A 42 -6.41 -2.49 -20.15
CA GLY A 42 -6.21 -3.91 -19.83
C GLY A 42 -7.10 -4.55 -18.74
N ASN A 43 -8.18 -5.21 -19.18
CA ASN A 43 -8.90 -6.34 -18.57
C ASN A 43 -8.90 -6.50 -17.03
N LYS A 44 -10.08 -6.28 -16.44
CA LYS A 44 -10.51 -6.78 -15.11
C LYS A 44 -10.64 -8.31 -15.10
N GLY A 45 -9.53 -9.02 -15.26
CA GLY A 45 -9.41 -10.44 -14.93
C GLY A 45 -8.48 -10.58 -13.74
N LYS A 46 -9.02 -10.90 -12.55
CA LYS A 46 -8.21 -11.27 -11.38
C LYS A 46 -7.24 -12.39 -11.81
N PRO A 47 -5.92 -12.31 -11.56
CA PRO A 47 -5.02 -13.41 -11.89
C PRO A 47 -5.31 -14.61 -10.98
N ILE A 48 -6.14 -15.54 -11.44
CA ILE A 48 -6.38 -16.83 -10.79
C ILE A 48 -5.17 -17.72 -11.10
N LYS A 49 -4.39 -18.07 -10.08
CA LYS A 49 -3.39 -19.12 -10.20
C LYS A 49 -4.07 -20.47 -10.03
N VAL A 50 -4.19 -21.21 -11.12
CA VAL A 50 -4.60 -22.61 -11.08
C VAL A 50 -3.36 -23.44 -10.72
N THR A 51 -3.27 -23.88 -9.47
CA THR A 51 -2.28 -24.89 -9.08
C THR A 51 -2.83 -26.24 -9.54
N SER A 52 -2.10 -26.95 -10.40
CA SER A 52 -2.45 -28.32 -10.81
C SER A 52 -2.66 -29.16 -9.54
N GLY A 53 -3.91 -29.58 -9.27
CA GLY A 53 -4.30 -30.25 -8.01
C GLY A 53 -5.45 -29.63 -7.20
N GLY A 54 -6.37 -28.88 -7.81
CA GLY A 54 -7.75 -28.75 -7.28
C GLY A 54 -8.00 -27.83 -6.07
N LYS A 55 -7.07 -26.95 -5.69
CA LYS A 55 -7.35 -25.86 -4.72
C LYS A 55 -6.93 -24.51 -5.29
N ALA A 56 -7.89 -23.76 -5.80
CA ALA A 56 -7.72 -22.35 -6.16
C ALA A 56 -7.74 -21.52 -4.88
N THR A 57 -6.58 -21.08 -4.41
CA THR A 57 -6.52 -20.07 -3.35
C THR A 57 -6.67 -18.70 -4.00
N PRO A 58 -7.61 -17.84 -3.54
CA PRO A 58 -7.72 -16.48 -4.06
C PRO A 58 -6.43 -15.73 -3.78
N VAL A 59 -5.85 -15.16 -4.83
CA VAL A 59 -4.66 -14.33 -4.71
C VAL A 59 -5.10 -12.96 -4.18
N THR A 60 -4.85 -12.71 -2.90
CA THR A 60 -5.22 -11.45 -2.23
C THR A 60 -4.46 -10.27 -2.82
N GLU A 61 -5.16 -9.16 -3.06
CA GLU A 61 -4.54 -7.91 -3.51
C GLU A 61 -3.61 -7.33 -2.42
N PRO A 62 -2.43 -6.81 -2.80
CA PRO A 62 -1.53 -6.13 -1.87
C PRO A 62 -2.17 -4.90 -1.23
N ASN A 63 -1.73 -4.55 -0.02
CA ASN A 63 -2.10 -3.27 0.58
C ASN A 63 -1.36 -2.13 -0.14
N TRP A 64 -2.03 -1.54 -1.14
CA TRP A 64 -1.52 -0.46 -1.99
C TRP A 64 -1.16 0.83 -1.23
N ASN A 65 -1.59 0.96 0.02
CA ASN A 65 -1.29 2.11 0.89
C ASN A 65 -0.03 1.87 1.75
N ALA A 66 0.45 0.63 1.84
CA ALA A 66 1.60 0.25 2.65
C ALA A 66 2.91 0.22 1.84
N ALA A 67 3.19 1.26 1.07
CA ALA A 67 4.41 1.34 0.24
C ALA A 67 5.72 1.31 1.05
N PHE A 68 5.67 1.70 2.32
CA PHE A 68 6.79 1.62 3.27
C PHE A 68 7.00 0.22 3.85
N ASN A 69 6.05 -0.70 3.66
CA ASN A 69 6.18 -2.06 4.14
C ASN A 69 7.21 -2.81 3.30
N MET A 70 8.25 -3.36 3.95
CA MET A 70 9.31 -4.11 3.29
C MET A 70 8.81 -5.37 2.56
N ASN A 71 7.64 -5.89 2.93
CA ASN A 71 7.01 -7.05 2.30
C ASN A 71 6.16 -6.69 1.08
N TYR A 72 5.94 -5.40 0.79
CA TYR A 72 5.09 -4.96 -0.31
C TYR A 72 5.50 -5.57 -1.66
N ILE A 73 6.80 -5.64 -1.96
CA ILE A 73 7.31 -6.28 -3.19
C ILE A 73 6.95 -7.76 -3.25
N LYS A 74 7.01 -8.47 -2.11
CA LYS A 74 6.66 -9.89 -2.02
C LYS A 74 5.19 -10.10 -2.32
N ASP A 75 4.33 -9.23 -1.79
CA ASP A 75 2.88 -9.27 -2.04
C ASP A 75 2.56 -8.97 -3.50
N VAL A 76 3.19 -7.94 -4.08
CA VAL A 76 3.05 -7.61 -5.51
C VAL A 76 3.51 -8.77 -6.40
N LYS A 77 4.67 -9.38 -6.12
CA LYS A 77 5.15 -10.55 -6.87
C LYS A 77 4.21 -11.74 -6.72
N LYS A 78 3.67 -11.99 -5.53
CA LYS A 78 2.68 -13.05 -5.30
C LYS A 78 1.44 -12.81 -6.17
N TRP A 79 0.94 -11.57 -6.19
CA TRP A 79 -0.22 -11.15 -6.94
C TRP A 79 -0.04 -11.22 -8.46
N LEU A 80 1.08 -10.72 -8.97
CA LEU A 80 1.45 -10.78 -10.40
C LEU A 80 1.83 -12.19 -10.87
N GLY A 81 1.90 -13.14 -9.95
CA GLY A 81 2.26 -14.50 -10.27
C GLY A 81 3.75 -14.74 -10.52
N ARG A 82 4.64 -13.98 -9.88
CA ARG A 82 6.10 -13.98 -10.01
C ARG A 82 6.63 -13.36 -11.31
N LYS A 83 5.84 -12.54 -11.99
CA LYS A 83 6.33 -11.71 -13.10
C LYS A 83 7.44 -10.76 -12.62
N ARG A 84 8.36 -10.42 -13.52
CA ARG A 84 9.43 -9.47 -13.25
C ARG A 84 8.85 -8.06 -13.15
N ILE A 85 9.23 -7.37 -12.09
CA ILE A 85 8.87 -5.97 -11.82
C ILE A 85 10.15 -5.14 -11.73
N LYS A 86 10.04 -3.85 -12.03
CA LYS A 86 11.15 -2.91 -11.83
C LYS A 86 11.26 -2.63 -10.34
N GLU A 87 12.38 -3.06 -9.77
CA GLU A 87 12.77 -2.74 -8.41
C GLU A 87 13.90 -1.71 -8.45
N LEU A 88 14.05 -0.98 -7.36
CA LEU A 88 15.20 -0.09 -7.22
C LEU A 88 16.46 -0.97 -7.12
N SER A 89 17.50 -0.65 -7.89
CA SER A 89 18.77 -1.39 -7.79
C SER A 89 19.33 -1.29 -6.38
N GLU A 90 20.02 -2.34 -5.93
CA GLU A 90 20.52 -2.40 -4.55
C GLU A 90 21.45 -1.22 -4.22
N SER A 91 22.32 -0.86 -5.17
CA SER A 91 23.22 0.29 -5.04
C SER A 91 22.45 1.61 -4.89
N ALA A 92 21.43 1.85 -5.73
CA ALA A 92 20.60 3.06 -5.62
C ALA A 92 19.79 3.08 -4.32
N ALA A 93 19.20 1.96 -3.92
CA ALA A 93 18.45 1.84 -2.68
C ALA A 93 19.33 2.10 -1.46
N LYS A 94 20.56 1.57 -1.44
CA LYS A 94 21.55 1.84 -0.40
C LYS A 94 21.97 3.31 -0.37
N LYS A 95 22.24 3.92 -1.53
CA LYS A 95 22.60 5.34 -1.63
C LYS A 95 21.50 6.23 -1.06
N TYR A 96 20.26 6.02 -1.49
CA TYR A 96 19.11 6.76 -0.98
C TYR A 96 18.86 6.52 0.51
N ALA A 97 19.05 5.30 1.01
CA ALA A 97 18.94 5.02 2.44
C ALA A 97 19.97 5.77 3.28
N ILE A 98 21.21 5.91 2.79
CA ILE A 98 22.25 6.70 3.44
C ILE A 98 21.89 8.19 3.40
N GLU A 99 21.45 8.69 2.25
CA GLU A 99 21.02 10.09 2.09
C GLU A 99 19.88 10.44 3.04
N LEU A 100 18.87 9.57 3.20
CA LEU A 100 17.78 9.78 4.15
C LEU A 100 18.23 9.74 5.61
N ASN A 101 19.18 8.85 5.97
CA ASN A 101 19.68 8.80 7.34
C ASN A 101 20.51 10.04 7.69
N ASN A 102 21.28 10.55 6.73
CA ASN A 102 22.10 11.74 6.88
C ASN A 102 21.28 13.03 6.79
N ALA A 103 20.05 12.97 6.28
CA ALA A 103 19.15 14.11 6.24
C ALA A 103 18.71 14.55 7.65
N LYS A 104 18.76 13.65 8.63
CA LYS A 104 18.60 14.00 10.04
C LYS A 104 19.87 14.67 10.54
N GLY A 105 19.84 15.99 10.66
CA GLY A 105 20.97 16.77 11.13
C GLY A 105 21.05 16.79 12.66
N VAL A 106 22.22 17.19 13.18
CA VAL A 106 22.37 17.49 14.61
C VAL A 106 21.83 18.88 14.94
N PHE A 107 21.94 19.82 14.00
CA PHE A 107 21.56 21.23 14.18
C PHE A 107 20.46 21.69 13.21
N ASN A 108 20.48 21.22 11.95
CA ASN A 108 19.49 21.53 10.92
C ASN A 108 19.23 20.29 10.06
N ASP A 109 17.97 19.98 9.79
CA ASP A 109 17.56 18.87 8.94
C ASP A 109 17.62 19.23 7.45
N ASP A 110 18.03 18.28 6.60
CA ASP A 110 18.05 18.44 5.14
C ASP A 110 16.76 17.87 4.51
N GLU A 111 15.66 18.61 4.69
CA GLU A 111 14.37 18.32 4.05
C GLU A 111 14.48 18.19 2.53
N LYS A 112 15.40 18.95 1.91
CA LYS A 112 15.62 18.89 0.46
C LYS A 112 16.21 17.55 0.04
N ALA A 113 17.06 16.93 0.85
CA ALA A 113 17.53 15.56 0.61
C ALA A 113 16.39 14.56 0.61
N VAL A 114 15.49 14.66 1.60
CA VAL A 114 14.27 13.83 1.64
C VAL A 114 13.46 14.02 0.37
N GLU A 115 13.19 15.28 -0.02
CA GLU A 115 12.44 15.58 -1.25
C GLU A 115 13.10 14.95 -2.50
N ARG A 116 14.41 15.13 -2.67
CA ARG A 116 15.15 14.60 -3.83
C ARG A 116 15.02 13.09 -3.92
N VAL A 117 15.21 12.38 -2.81
CA VAL A 117 15.08 10.92 -2.76
C VAL A 117 13.66 10.50 -3.17
N PHE A 118 12.61 11.04 -2.53
CA PHE A 118 11.25 10.61 -2.84
C PHE A 118 10.78 11.01 -4.25
N ARG A 119 11.26 12.13 -4.80
CA ARG A 119 10.97 12.52 -6.20
C ARG A 119 11.68 11.66 -7.24
N SER A 120 12.79 11.02 -6.88
CA SER A 120 13.50 10.10 -7.78
C SER A 120 12.81 8.74 -7.95
N LEU A 121 11.94 8.37 -7.01
CA LEU A 121 11.23 7.10 -7.03
C LEU A 121 10.11 7.13 -8.09
N GLN A 122 9.99 6.05 -8.85
CA GLN A 122 9.10 5.96 -10.01
C GLN A 122 7.84 5.12 -9.75
N ASP A 123 7.84 4.30 -8.71
CA ASP A 123 6.73 3.43 -8.33
C ASP A 123 6.80 3.07 -6.83
N LYS A 124 5.68 2.57 -6.29
CA LYS A 124 5.61 2.16 -4.88
C LYS A 124 6.48 0.94 -4.55
N THR A 125 6.82 0.10 -5.55
CA THR A 125 7.75 -1.02 -5.34
C THR A 125 9.17 -0.52 -5.05
N GLN A 126 9.61 0.58 -5.66
CA GLN A 126 10.89 1.23 -5.35
C GLN A 126 10.89 1.85 -3.95
N VAL A 127 9.77 2.40 -3.47
CA VAL A 127 9.62 2.87 -2.07
C VAL A 127 9.82 1.72 -1.09
N ALA A 128 9.27 0.54 -1.40
CA ALA A 128 9.46 -0.65 -0.59
C ALA A 128 10.90 -1.18 -0.65
N SER A 129 11.57 -1.12 -1.81
CA SER A 129 13.01 -1.43 -1.96
C SER A 129 13.86 -0.51 -1.08
N LEU A 130 13.56 0.79 -1.11
CA LEU A 130 14.22 1.80 -0.29
C LEU A 130 14.01 1.55 1.21
N SER A 131 12.76 1.34 1.64
CA SER A 131 12.44 1.00 3.03
C SER A 131 13.19 -0.24 3.51
N ARG A 132 13.25 -1.26 2.65
CA ARG A 132 14.02 -2.48 2.92
C ARG A 132 15.50 -2.19 3.10
N ALA A 133 16.10 -1.44 2.18
CA ALA A 133 17.52 -1.08 2.25
C ALA A 133 17.83 -0.23 3.50
N PHE A 134 16.95 0.70 3.85
CA PHE A 134 17.09 1.52 5.04
C PHE A 134 17.12 0.68 6.32
N TYR A 135 16.16 -0.24 6.46
CA TYR A 135 16.07 -1.13 7.61
C TYR A 135 17.33 -2.00 7.75
N PHE A 136 17.82 -2.61 6.66
CA PHE A 136 19.01 -3.48 6.76
C PHE A 136 20.32 -2.70 6.95
N ASN A 137 20.45 -1.50 6.39
CA ASN A 137 21.68 -0.72 6.48
C ASN A 137 21.82 0.05 7.80
N HIS A 138 20.72 0.42 8.44
CA HIS A 138 20.72 1.30 9.62
C HIS A 138 20.26 0.61 10.90
N GLY A 139 20.55 -0.69 11.03
CA GLY A 139 20.33 -1.43 12.28
C GLY A 139 18.86 -1.72 12.58
N LYS A 140 18.08 -2.10 11.57
CA LYS A 140 16.65 -2.47 11.68
C LYS A 140 15.74 -1.32 12.11
N LYS A 141 16.15 -0.08 11.82
CA LYS A 141 15.31 1.11 12.04
C LYS A 141 14.20 1.17 10.99
N ASP A 142 12.98 1.43 11.44
CA ASP A 142 11.86 1.69 10.54
C ASP A 142 12.03 3.06 9.89
N MET A 143 12.06 3.09 8.55
CA MET A 143 12.32 4.31 7.78
C MET A 143 11.24 5.37 8.04
N TRP A 144 9.98 4.96 8.18
CA TRP A 144 8.88 5.89 8.42
C TRP A 144 8.96 6.54 9.80
N GLN A 145 9.26 5.74 10.83
CA GLN A 145 9.52 6.25 12.18
C GLN A 145 10.74 7.16 12.21
N HIS A 146 11.81 6.81 11.49
CA HIS A 146 12.99 7.65 11.39
C HIS A 146 12.67 9.01 10.79
N LEU A 147 11.97 9.05 9.65
CA LEU A 147 11.54 10.29 9.00
C LEU A 147 10.61 11.11 9.91
N ARG A 148 9.68 10.49 10.63
CA ARG A 148 8.83 11.19 11.61
C ARG A 148 9.57 11.74 12.82
N SER A 149 10.79 11.26 13.09
CA SER A 149 11.53 11.71 14.27
C SER A 149 12.13 13.11 14.12
N PHE A 150 12.15 13.66 12.91
CA PHE A 150 12.71 14.98 12.61
C PHE A 150 11.83 15.80 11.66
N LEU A 151 11.07 15.16 10.76
CA LEU A 151 10.10 15.87 9.92
C LEU A 151 8.80 16.17 10.67
N SER A 152 8.28 17.38 10.47
CA SER A 152 6.93 17.75 10.91
C SER A 152 5.84 16.99 10.14
N ASP A 153 4.61 16.99 10.65
CA ASP A 153 3.49 16.32 9.96
C ASP A 153 3.18 16.91 8.58
N SER A 154 3.39 18.23 8.40
CA SER A 154 3.21 18.93 7.13
C SER A 154 4.30 18.55 6.13
N GLU A 155 5.56 18.46 6.55
CA GLU A 155 6.68 17.96 5.74
C GLU A 155 6.49 16.49 5.38
N MET A 156 6.17 15.64 6.36
CA MET A 156 5.89 14.23 6.11
C MET A 156 4.76 14.06 5.09
N LYS A 157 3.75 14.92 5.14
CA LYS A 157 2.70 14.93 4.11
C LYS A 157 3.23 15.35 2.73
N LYS A 158 3.91 16.49 2.66
CA LYS A 158 4.33 17.14 1.40
C LYS A 158 5.47 16.40 0.70
N LEU A 159 6.48 15.95 1.45
CA LEU A 159 7.73 15.41 0.95
C LEU A 159 7.68 13.89 0.77
N VAL A 160 6.85 13.20 1.55
CA VAL A 160 6.85 11.73 1.62
C VAL A 160 5.50 11.16 1.18
N LYS A 161 4.41 11.46 1.88
CA LYS A 161 3.09 10.85 1.61
C LYS A 161 2.54 11.22 0.23
N ASP A 162 2.52 12.51 -0.12
CA ASP A 162 1.91 12.97 -1.36
C ASP A 162 2.65 12.49 -2.61
N PRO A 163 4.00 12.54 -2.67
CA PRO A 163 4.76 11.95 -3.77
C PRO A 163 4.49 10.45 -3.90
N VAL A 164 4.59 9.69 -2.80
CA VAL A 164 4.38 8.23 -2.81
C VAL A 164 2.95 7.85 -3.22
N ARG A 165 1.94 8.63 -2.82
CA ARG A 165 0.55 8.40 -3.19
C ARG A 165 0.30 8.55 -4.69
N ARG A 166 1.05 9.45 -5.36
CA ARG A 166 0.95 9.67 -6.81
C ARG A 166 1.68 8.62 -7.63
N LEU A 167 2.55 7.81 -7.01
CA LEU A 167 3.29 6.78 -7.70
C LEU A 167 2.38 5.62 -8.15
N PRO A 168 2.63 5.04 -9.34
CA PRO A 168 1.99 3.79 -9.72
C PRO A 168 2.37 2.68 -8.74
N ASN A 169 1.48 1.69 -8.58
CA ASN A 169 1.65 0.62 -7.61
C ASN A 169 2.89 -0.25 -7.87
N TYR A 170 3.20 -0.52 -9.14
CA TYR A 170 4.36 -1.25 -9.62
C TYR A 170 4.57 -0.96 -11.10
N ARG A 171 5.75 -1.31 -11.63
CA ARG A 171 6.04 -1.31 -13.07
C ARG A 171 6.60 -2.67 -13.46
N LEU A 172 6.23 -3.18 -14.63
CA LEU A 172 6.80 -4.40 -15.18
C LEU A 172 8.21 -4.13 -15.71
N ALA A 173 9.11 -5.11 -15.57
CA ALA A 173 10.50 -5.02 -16.01
C ALA A 173 10.61 -5.02 -17.53
#